data_AF-X1C4M5-F1
#
_entry.id   AF-X1C4M5-F1
#
_cell.length_a   1.000
_cell.length_b   1.000
_cell.length_c   1.000
_cell.angle_alpha   90.00
_cell.angle_beta   90.00
_cell.angle_gamma   90.00
#
_symmetry.space_group_name_H-M   'P 1'
#
loop_
_entity.id
_entity.type
_entity.pdbx_description
1 polymer ?
#
loop_
_entity_poly.entity_id
_entity_poly.type
_entity_poly.pdbx_seq_one_letter_code
_entity_poly.pdbx_strand_id
1 'polypeptide(L)'
;SASVIYPYSEGLNSTPNLISEFELKKKYPNTYQFLHKNKEILRQRMDSRKYYAKGNNWFRHLRPGSFRYIHPTKFIVKGIEKRAKIGLLKENTAFNGANCPGIIIENLGNYNLFYFLGILNSRLISYYLRSVCPAKLGGYTRFNVQNINNSPIRSINFFNDEEKKYHDKLVTFVGKIIKLNGKRDMLPSSSSRDKIEREIQIVDENIDELVYELYGISKEEIKIIEDGI
;
A
#
# COMPACT_ATOMS: atom_id res chain seq x y z
N SER A 1 -12.84 9.88 6.07
CA SER A 1 -12.08 8.66 6.39
C SER A 1 -13.03 7.64 6.99
N ALA A 2 -12.86 6.36 6.68
CA ALA A 2 -13.57 5.29 7.39
C ALA A 2 -12.79 4.95 8.67
N SER A 3 -13.48 4.78 9.78
CA SER A 3 -12.89 4.36 11.07
C SER A 3 -13.42 3.00 11.45
N VAL A 4 -12.59 2.19 12.11
CA VAL A 4 -12.97 0.86 12.62
C VAL A 4 -12.75 0.81 14.12
N ILE A 5 -13.71 0.23 14.84
CA ILE A 5 -13.49 -0.12 16.25
C ILE A 5 -12.60 -1.36 16.25
N TYR A 6 -11.40 -1.24 16.82
CA TYR A 6 -10.44 -2.33 16.95
C TYR A 6 -10.29 -2.69 18.44
N PRO A 7 -11.12 -3.62 18.98
CA PRO A 7 -11.22 -3.86 20.43
C PRO A 7 -10.11 -4.78 20.95
N TYR A 8 -8.87 -4.53 20.54
CA TYR A 8 -7.70 -5.34 20.87
C TYR A 8 -6.62 -4.46 21.48
N SER A 9 -5.91 -5.00 22.49
CA SER A 9 -4.64 -4.48 22.97
C SER A 9 -3.48 -5.24 22.32
N GLU A 10 -2.32 -4.59 22.24
CA GLU A 10 -1.11 -5.25 21.76
C GLU A 10 -0.53 -6.16 22.85
N GLY A 11 -0.32 -7.43 22.49
CA GLY A 11 0.37 -8.42 23.30
C GLY A 11 1.82 -8.61 22.89
N LEU A 12 2.46 -9.66 23.42
CA LEU A 12 3.83 -10.04 23.05
C LEU A 12 3.94 -10.30 21.54
N ASN A 13 5.05 -9.92 20.92
CA ASN A 13 5.31 -10.09 19.48
C ASN A 13 4.19 -9.51 18.59
N SER A 14 3.60 -8.39 19.00
CA SER A 14 2.54 -7.69 18.26
C SER A 14 1.27 -8.52 18.02
N THR A 15 0.99 -9.50 18.88
CA THR A 15 -0.24 -10.30 18.79
C THR A 15 -1.45 -9.49 19.26
N PRO A 16 -2.62 -9.61 18.60
CA PRO A 16 -3.82 -8.92 19.02
C PRO A 16 -4.51 -9.65 20.18
N ASN A 17 -4.55 -9.04 21.36
CA ASN A 17 -5.27 -9.56 22.53
C ASN A 17 -6.63 -8.91 22.63
N LEU A 18 -7.73 -9.69 22.54
CA LEU A 18 -9.08 -9.13 22.63
C LEU A 18 -9.29 -8.55 24.03
N ILE A 19 -9.68 -7.27 24.11
CA ILE A 19 -10.01 -6.63 25.37
C ILE A 19 -11.26 -7.30 25.95
N SER A 20 -11.22 -7.67 27.23
CA SER A 20 -12.37 -8.33 27.86
C SER A 20 -13.61 -7.43 27.89
N GLU A 21 -14.82 -8.01 27.89
CA GLU A 21 -16.07 -7.24 27.96
C GLU A 21 -16.13 -6.34 29.21
N PHE A 22 -15.61 -6.84 30.34
CA PHE A 22 -15.50 -6.06 31.59
C PHE A 22 -14.59 -4.84 31.41
N GLU A 23 -13.39 -5.02 30.87
CA GLU A 23 -12.47 -3.91 30.63
C GLU A 23 -13.01 -2.93 29.58
N LEU A 24 -13.65 -3.43 28.53
CA LEU A 24 -14.25 -2.62 27.49
C LEU A 24 -15.36 -1.73 28.07
N LYS A 25 -16.24 -2.29 28.91
CA LYS A 25 -17.28 -1.53 29.62
C LYS A 25 -16.71 -0.49 30.58
N LYS A 26 -15.64 -0.83 31.31
CA LYS A 26 -15.01 0.05 32.31
C LYS A 26 -14.20 1.19 31.69
N LYS A 27 -13.35 0.89 30.70
CA LYS A 27 -12.39 1.84 30.11
C LYS A 27 -12.93 2.56 28.88
N TYR A 28 -13.86 1.95 28.14
CA TYR A 28 -14.38 2.46 26.87
C TYR A 28 -15.92 2.38 26.80
N PRO A 29 -16.65 3.06 27.71
CA PRO A 29 -18.10 2.88 27.88
C PRO A 29 -18.91 3.19 26.62
N ASN A 30 -18.53 4.22 25.85
CA ASN A 30 -19.21 4.58 24.60
C ASN A 30 -18.99 3.51 23.51
N THR A 31 -17.78 2.98 23.39
CA THR A 31 -17.45 1.87 22.47
C THR A 31 -18.23 0.61 22.85
N TYR A 32 -18.28 0.28 24.14
CA TYR A 32 -19.06 -0.84 24.64
C TYR A 32 -20.55 -0.67 24.32
N GLN A 33 -21.13 0.50 24.61
CA GLN A 33 -22.55 0.76 24.34
C GLN A 33 -22.87 0.62 22.85
N PHE A 34 -22.01 1.16 21.97
CA PHE A 34 -22.17 1.02 20.52
C PHE A 34 -22.13 -0.45 20.08
N LEU A 35 -21.13 -1.21 20.52
CA LEU A 35 -21.02 -2.63 20.17
C LEU A 35 -22.21 -3.42 20.72
N HIS A 36 -22.63 -3.13 21.96
CA HIS A 36 -23.73 -3.82 22.63
C HIS A 36 -25.06 -3.58 21.94
N LYS A 37 -25.33 -2.35 21.48
CA LYS A 37 -26.51 -2.03 20.65
C LYS A 37 -26.57 -2.88 19.38
N ASN A 38 -25.43 -3.30 18.85
CA ASN A 38 -25.30 -4.10 17.64
C ASN A 38 -25.00 -5.59 17.91
N LYS A 39 -25.14 -6.06 19.16
CA LYS A 39 -24.68 -7.39 19.60
C LYS A 39 -25.27 -8.54 18.79
N GLU A 40 -26.57 -8.51 18.54
CA GLU A 40 -27.24 -9.60 17.80
C GLU A 40 -26.78 -9.67 16.34
N ILE A 41 -26.57 -8.53 15.68
CA ILE A 41 -25.99 -8.46 14.33
C ILE A 41 -24.55 -9.00 14.32
N LEU A 42 -23.74 -8.62 15.32
CA LEU A 42 -22.34 -9.03 15.39
C LEU A 42 -22.17 -10.54 15.61
N ARG A 43 -23.10 -11.18 16.32
CA ARG A 43 -23.13 -12.64 16.58
C ARG A 43 -23.54 -13.45 15.36
N GLN A 44 -24.23 -12.85 14.39
CA GLN A 44 -24.62 -13.50 13.14
C GLN A 44 -23.46 -13.63 12.13
N ARG A 45 -22.30 -13.02 12.39
CA ARG A 45 -21.14 -13.12 11.50
C ARG A 45 -20.59 -14.54 11.43
N MET A 46 -20.31 -15.00 10.21
CA MET A 46 -19.86 -16.37 9.93
C MET A 46 -18.53 -16.39 9.15
N ASP A 47 -17.78 -17.46 9.33
CA ASP A 47 -16.65 -17.85 8.47
C ASP A 47 -16.84 -19.32 8.10
N SER A 48 -16.80 -19.62 6.79
CA SER A 48 -17.05 -20.98 6.28
C SER A 48 -18.32 -21.63 6.84
N ARG A 49 -19.43 -20.87 6.89
CA ARG A 49 -20.75 -21.26 7.42
C ARG A 49 -20.79 -21.55 8.93
N LYS A 50 -19.77 -21.15 9.69
CA LYS A 50 -19.72 -21.29 11.16
C LYS A 50 -19.73 -19.92 11.83
N TYR A 51 -20.66 -19.73 12.76
CA TYR A 51 -20.66 -18.55 13.64
C TYR A 51 -19.39 -18.54 14.50
N TYR A 52 -18.59 -17.48 14.38
CA TYR A 52 -17.30 -17.38 15.07
C TYR A 52 -17.35 -16.44 16.29
N ALA A 53 -18.34 -15.56 16.35
CA ALA A 53 -18.52 -14.53 17.36
C ALA A 53 -19.50 -14.98 18.45
N LYS A 54 -19.04 -15.78 19.40
CA LYS A 54 -19.87 -16.40 20.45
C LYS A 54 -19.32 -16.11 21.86
N GLY A 55 -20.16 -16.34 22.88
CA GLY A 55 -19.81 -16.18 24.29
C GLY A 55 -19.33 -14.77 24.61
N ASN A 56 -18.34 -14.65 25.48
CA ASN A 56 -17.75 -13.36 25.91
C ASN A 56 -16.95 -12.64 24.82
N ASN A 57 -16.71 -13.29 23.67
CA ASN A 57 -15.92 -12.75 22.56
C ASN A 57 -16.81 -12.34 21.36
N TRP A 58 -18.09 -12.05 21.60
CA TRP A 58 -19.10 -11.76 20.57
C TRP A 58 -18.78 -10.54 19.67
N PHE A 59 -17.91 -9.64 20.12
CA PHE A 59 -17.47 -8.47 19.35
C PHE A 59 -16.16 -8.68 18.59
N ARG A 60 -15.53 -9.86 18.66
CA ARG A 60 -14.22 -10.12 18.04
C ARG A 60 -14.26 -9.97 16.51
N HIS A 61 -13.15 -9.58 15.92
CA HIS A 61 -12.92 -9.68 14.49
C HIS A 61 -12.66 -11.14 14.09
N LEU A 62 -13.04 -11.51 12.86
CA LEU A 62 -12.73 -12.84 12.33
C LEU A 62 -11.22 -13.04 12.21
N ARG A 63 -10.54 -12.05 11.63
CA ARG A 63 -9.08 -11.96 11.50
C ARG A 63 -8.67 -10.58 12.00
N PRO A 64 -8.30 -10.43 13.28
CA PRO A 64 -7.88 -9.12 13.81
C PRO A 64 -6.63 -8.58 13.12
N GLY A 65 -5.72 -9.46 12.70
CA GLY A 65 -4.42 -9.04 12.17
C GLY A 65 -3.45 -8.69 13.30
N SER A 66 -2.17 -8.59 12.97
CA SER A 66 -1.12 -8.27 13.95
C SER A 66 -0.85 -6.76 13.99
N PHE A 67 -0.46 -6.27 15.17
CA PHE A 67 0.03 -4.90 15.35
C PHE A 67 1.32 -4.63 14.55
N ARG A 68 2.06 -5.67 14.13
CA ARG A 68 3.19 -5.59 13.19
C ARG A 68 2.80 -4.96 11.86
N TYR A 69 1.52 -5.09 11.47
CA TYR A 69 0.99 -4.46 10.26
C TYR A 69 0.28 -3.14 10.53
N ILE A 70 0.04 -2.76 11.78
CA ILE A 70 -0.66 -1.52 12.16
C ILE A 70 0.36 -0.39 12.32
N HIS A 71 1.39 -0.63 13.13
CA HIS A 71 2.35 0.40 13.52
C HIS A 71 3.21 0.95 12.38
N PRO A 72 3.84 0.16 11.51
CA PRO A 72 4.77 0.74 10.54
C PRO A 72 4.03 1.46 9.42
N THR A 73 4.71 2.42 8.80
CA THR A 73 4.37 2.84 7.43
C THR A 73 4.59 1.65 6.49
N LYS A 74 3.66 1.42 5.56
CA LYS A 74 3.72 0.27 4.66
C LYS A 74 3.28 0.63 3.24
N PHE A 75 3.79 -0.07 2.25
CA PHE A 75 3.24 -0.03 0.90
C PHE A 75 1.99 -0.88 0.83
N ILE A 76 1.02 -0.42 0.06
CA ILE A 76 -0.22 -1.13 -0.24
C ILE A 76 -0.34 -1.26 -1.74
N VAL A 77 -0.43 -2.50 -2.20
CA VAL A 77 -0.47 -2.86 -3.61
C VAL A 77 -1.91 -3.09 -4.03
N LYS A 78 -2.34 -2.52 -5.15
CA LYS A 78 -3.58 -2.95 -5.80
C LYS A 78 -3.33 -4.32 -6.47
N GLY A 79 -3.78 -5.39 -5.82
CA GLY A 79 -3.37 -6.76 -6.17
C GLY A 79 -3.90 -7.28 -7.52
N ILE A 80 -4.88 -6.62 -8.14
CA ILE A 80 -5.33 -6.90 -9.50
C ILE A 80 -5.42 -5.58 -10.27
N GLU A 81 -4.54 -5.39 -11.24
CA GLU A 81 -4.48 -4.18 -12.05
C GLU A 81 -3.75 -4.46 -13.38
N LYS A 82 -3.86 -3.57 -14.37
CA LYS A 82 -3.10 -3.63 -15.63
C LYS A 82 -1.63 -3.24 -15.45
N ARG A 83 -1.38 -2.18 -14.67
CA ARG A 83 -0.05 -1.68 -14.28
C ARG A 83 0.14 -1.85 -12.77
N ALA A 84 1.36 -2.02 -12.28
CA ALA A 84 1.58 -2.03 -10.83
C ALA A 84 1.10 -0.68 -10.26
N LYS A 85 0.28 -0.73 -9.21
CA LYS A 85 -0.24 0.46 -8.51
C LYS A 85 -0.04 0.28 -7.03
N ILE A 86 0.89 1.06 -6.48
CA ILE A 86 1.36 0.91 -5.12
C ILE A 86 1.26 2.27 -4.44
N GLY A 87 0.55 2.31 -3.32
CA GLY A 87 0.43 3.50 -2.48
C GLY A 87 1.19 3.34 -1.17
N LEU A 88 1.41 4.45 -0.48
CA LEU A 88 1.89 4.47 0.90
C LEU A 88 0.73 4.61 1.87
N LEU A 89 0.70 3.73 2.86
CA LEU A 89 -0.19 3.80 4.00
C LEU A 89 0.64 4.13 5.24
N LYS A 90 0.29 5.22 5.91
CA LYS A 90 1.02 5.76 7.07
C LYS A 90 1.05 4.76 8.24
N GLU A 91 1.92 4.99 9.19
CA GLU A 91 1.91 4.34 10.49
C GLU A 91 0.57 4.42 11.22
N ASN A 92 0.35 3.50 12.15
CA ASN A 92 -0.86 3.39 12.97
C ASN A 92 -2.17 3.32 12.16
N THR A 93 -2.12 2.58 11.04
CA THR A 93 -3.25 2.36 10.14
C THR A 93 -3.53 0.88 9.94
N ALA A 94 -4.80 0.54 9.75
CA ALA A 94 -5.23 -0.78 9.33
C ALA A 94 -5.63 -0.79 7.84
N PHE A 95 -5.53 -1.96 7.21
CA PHE A 95 -5.98 -2.18 5.83
C PHE A 95 -6.60 -3.56 5.70
N ASN A 96 -7.44 -3.74 4.68
CA ASN A 96 -7.94 -5.05 4.30
C ASN A 96 -6.94 -5.70 3.33
N GLY A 97 -6.33 -6.82 3.72
CA GLY A 97 -5.38 -7.54 2.86
C GLY A 97 -6.00 -8.27 1.66
N ALA A 98 -7.33 -8.33 1.54
CA ALA A 98 -8.00 -9.01 0.44
C ALA A 98 -7.69 -8.34 -0.91
N ASN A 99 -6.92 -9.02 -1.78
CA ASN A 99 -6.39 -8.48 -3.03
C ASN A 99 -5.66 -7.13 -2.86
N CYS A 100 -5.16 -6.85 -1.66
CA CYS A 100 -4.46 -5.62 -1.35
C CYS A 100 -3.21 -5.94 -0.51
N PRO A 101 -2.18 -6.54 -1.13
CA PRO A 101 -1.02 -6.95 -0.38
C PRO A 101 -0.27 -5.76 0.25
N GLY A 102 0.26 -5.98 1.46
CA GLY A 102 1.06 -5.00 2.18
C GLY A 102 2.54 -5.37 2.17
N ILE A 103 3.43 -4.40 2.01
CA ILE A 103 4.89 -4.58 2.06
C ILE A 103 5.46 -3.61 3.08
N ILE A 104 6.28 -4.13 4.00
CA ILE A 104 7.00 -3.35 5.01
C ILE A 104 8.48 -3.51 4.72
N ILE A 105 9.20 -2.40 4.56
CA ILE A 105 10.65 -2.42 4.49
C ILE A 105 11.19 -2.44 5.92
N GLU A 106 11.83 -3.54 6.30
CA GLU A 106 12.35 -3.74 7.67
C GLU A 106 13.59 -2.90 7.96
N ASN A 107 14.41 -2.65 6.93
CA ASN A 107 15.62 -1.82 7.03
C ASN A 107 15.74 -0.93 5.80
N LEU A 108 15.65 0.38 5.99
CA LEU A 108 15.82 1.37 4.91
C LEU A 108 17.28 1.73 4.65
N GLY A 109 18.18 1.52 5.62
CA GLY A 109 19.54 2.07 5.56
C GLY A 109 19.52 3.57 5.23
N ASN A 110 20.24 3.96 4.18
CA ASN A 110 20.30 5.35 3.70
C ASN A 110 19.21 5.70 2.67
N TYR A 111 18.36 4.74 2.29
CA TYR A 111 17.32 4.98 1.29
C TYR A 111 16.11 5.68 1.88
N ASN A 112 15.45 6.49 1.04
CA ASN A 112 14.13 7.02 1.32
C ASN A 112 13.04 6.09 0.75
N LEU A 113 11.91 5.94 1.46
CA LEU A 113 10.76 5.14 0.99
C LEU A 113 10.28 5.53 -0.42
N PHE A 114 10.38 6.80 -0.78
CA PHE A 114 9.97 7.30 -2.09
C PHE A 114 10.83 6.76 -3.24
N TYR A 115 12.07 6.36 -2.98
CA TYR A 115 12.91 5.69 -3.98
C TYR A 115 12.27 4.37 -4.43
N PHE A 116 11.90 3.52 -3.46
CA PHE A 116 11.21 2.25 -3.73
C PHE A 116 9.83 2.49 -4.32
N LEU A 117 9.09 3.49 -3.85
CA LEU A 117 7.76 3.80 -4.38
C LEU A 117 7.81 4.18 -5.85
N GLY A 118 8.80 4.99 -6.26
CA GLY A 118 9.01 5.39 -7.65
C GLY A 118 9.35 4.20 -8.53
N ILE A 119 10.35 3.40 -8.13
CA ILE A 119 10.75 2.20 -8.88
C ILE A 119 9.57 1.23 -9.02
N LEU A 120 8.90 0.88 -7.92
CA LEU A 120 7.84 -0.13 -7.92
C LEU A 120 6.56 0.29 -8.68
N ASN A 121 6.33 1.59 -8.89
CA ASN A 121 5.24 2.09 -9.73
C ASN A 121 5.64 2.35 -11.19
N SER A 122 6.93 2.23 -11.53
CA SER A 122 7.42 2.50 -12.88
C SER A 122 6.86 1.52 -13.92
N ARG A 123 6.86 1.97 -15.18
CA ARG A 123 6.57 1.15 -16.37
C ARG A 123 7.51 -0.04 -16.48
N LEU A 124 8.81 0.16 -16.23
CA LEU A 124 9.82 -0.91 -16.24
C LEU A 124 9.46 -2.05 -15.27
N ILE A 125 9.21 -1.73 -14.01
CA ILE A 125 8.85 -2.75 -13.01
C ILE A 125 7.48 -3.35 -13.29
N SER A 126 6.54 -2.58 -13.82
CA SER A 126 5.24 -3.12 -14.24
C SER A 126 5.37 -4.14 -15.37
N TYR A 127 6.20 -3.85 -16.38
CA TYR A 127 6.50 -4.77 -17.47
C TYR A 127 7.13 -6.07 -16.96
N TYR A 128 8.15 -5.96 -16.09
CA TYR A 128 8.75 -7.12 -15.42
C TYR A 128 7.71 -7.92 -14.61
N LEU A 129 6.92 -7.25 -13.77
CA LEU A 129 5.94 -7.95 -12.93
C LEU A 129 4.86 -8.63 -13.76
N ARG A 130 4.47 -8.07 -14.91
CA ARG A 130 3.52 -8.71 -15.83
C ARG A 130 4.05 -10.00 -16.45
N SER A 131 5.37 -10.16 -16.58
CA SER A 131 5.96 -11.40 -17.11
C SER A 131 6.07 -12.52 -16.07
N VAL A 132 6.22 -12.17 -14.79
CA VAL A 132 6.39 -13.15 -13.70
C VAL A 132 5.12 -13.40 -12.87
N CYS A 133 4.14 -12.51 -12.91
CA CYS A 133 2.89 -12.65 -12.16
C CYS A 133 1.78 -13.34 -12.97
N PRO A 134 0.81 -14.01 -12.28
CA PRO A 134 -0.31 -14.65 -12.96
C PRO A 134 -1.20 -13.64 -13.70
N ALA A 135 -1.38 -13.86 -15.00
CA ALA A 135 -2.30 -13.10 -15.83
C ALA A 135 -3.78 -13.29 -15.40
N LYS A 136 -4.60 -12.30 -15.73
CA LYS A 136 -6.07 -12.25 -15.59
C LYS A 136 -6.69 -11.71 -16.88
N LEU A 137 -8.01 -11.91 -17.02
CA LEU A 137 -8.77 -11.50 -18.19
C LEU A 137 -8.67 -9.98 -18.41
N GLY A 138 -8.74 -9.54 -19.67
CA GLY A 138 -8.78 -8.12 -20.03
C GLY A 138 -7.46 -7.35 -19.82
N GLY A 139 -6.32 -8.04 -19.85
CA GLY A 139 -4.99 -7.43 -19.66
C GLY A 139 -4.65 -7.13 -18.20
N TYR A 140 -5.44 -7.64 -17.24
CA TYR A 140 -5.14 -7.51 -15.83
C TYR A 140 -4.09 -8.54 -15.39
N THR A 141 -3.35 -8.21 -14.34
CA THR A 141 -2.36 -9.09 -13.71
C THR A 141 -2.62 -9.16 -12.21
N ARG A 142 -2.42 -10.34 -11.60
CA ARG A 142 -2.45 -10.48 -10.14
C ARG A 142 -1.05 -10.22 -9.56
N PHE A 143 -0.80 -8.98 -9.16
CA PHE A 143 0.42 -8.58 -8.47
C PHE A 143 0.43 -9.15 -7.05
N ASN A 144 1.30 -10.13 -6.81
CA ASN A 144 1.42 -10.85 -5.53
C ASN A 144 2.71 -10.45 -4.78
N VAL A 145 2.70 -10.59 -3.46
CA VAL A 145 3.84 -10.17 -2.59
C VAL A 145 5.13 -10.90 -2.97
N GLN A 146 5.05 -12.19 -3.28
CA GLN A 146 6.23 -13.01 -3.55
C GLN A 146 7.02 -12.46 -4.74
N ASN A 147 6.34 -12.17 -5.85
CA ASN A 147 7.00 -11.63 -7.03
C ASN A 147 7.43 -10.18 -6.85
N ILE A 148 6.68 -9.36 -6.10
CA ILE A 148 7.07 -7.98 -5.82
C ILE A 148 8.31 -7.92 -4.92
N ASN A 149 8.41 -8.82 -3.93
CA ASN A 149 9.61 -8.94 -3.09
C ASN A 149 10.85 -9.38 -3.89
N ASN A 150 10.65 -10.06 -5.01
CA ASN A 150 11.72 -10.48 -5.92
C ASN A 150 11.97 -9.47 -7.05
N SER A 151 11.27 -8.33 -7.07
CA SER A 151 11.50 -7.29 -8.07
C SER A 151 12.96 -6.84 -8.04
N PRO A 152 13.61 -6.70 -9.20
CA PRO A 152 14.95 -6.13 -9.25
C PRO A 152 14.87 -4.66 -8.80
N ILE A 153 15.52 -4.33 -7.70
CA ILE A 153 15.69 -2.95 -7.23
C ILE A 153 17.16 -2.59 -7.39
N ARG A 154 17.46 -1.59 -8.23
CA ARG A 154 18.82 -1.09 -8.41
C ARG A 154 19.35 -0.56 -7.07
N SER A 155 20.49 -1.09 -6.63
CA SER A 155 21.20 -0.55 -5.47
C SER A 155 21.96 0.72 -5.83
N ILE A 156 22.00 1.67 -4.90
CA ILE A 156 22.72 2.94 -4.97
C ILE A 156 23.94 2.88 -4.06
N ASN A 157 25.11 3.19 -4.61
CA ASN A 157 26.28 3.52 -3.80
C ASN A 157 26.18 4.96 -3.29
N PHE A 158 25.80 5.13 -2.02
CA PHE A 158 25.65 6.46 -1.40
C PHE A 158 26.96 7.22 -1.18
N PHE A 159 28.11 6.57 -1.39
CA PHE A 159 29.43 7.23 -1.39
C PHE A 159 29.82 7.76 -2.78
N ASN A 160 29.02 7.46 -3.81
CA ASN A 160 29.18 8.02 -5.15
C ASN A 160 28.10 9.09 -5.37
N ASP A 161 28.52 10.35 -5.48
CA ASP A 161 27.60 11.48 -5.63
C ASP A 161 26.75 11.39 -6.90
N GLU A 162 27.27 10.84 -8.00
CA GLU A 162 26.49 10.69 -9.23
C GLU A 162 25.39 9.64 -9.09
N GLU A 163 25.66 8.51 -8.42
CA GLU A 163 24.62 7.51 -8.13
C GLU A 163 23.60 8.04 -7.13
N LYS A 164 24.06 8.73 -6.09
CA LYS A 164 23.19 9.34 -5.09
C LYS A 164 22.22 10.36 -5.70
N LYS A 165 22.63 11.11 -6.73
CA LYS A 165 21.73 12.04 -7.44
C LYS A 165 20.51 11.35 -8.04
N TYR A 166 20.63 10.11 -8.55
CA TYR A 166 19.47 9.36 -9.05
C TYR A 166 18.46 9.08 -7.93
N HIS A 167 18.94 8.67 -6.76
CA HIS A 167 18.10 8.49 -5.59
C HIS A 167 17.38 9.79 -5.21
N ASP A 168 18.12 10.87 -5.04
CA ASP A 168 17.57 12.13 -4.54
C ASP A 168 16.60 12.77 -5.55
N LYS A 169 16.89 12.66 -6.85
CA LYS A 169 16.01 13.13 -7.93
C LYS A 169 14.71 12.33 -7.99
N LEU A 170 14.78 10.99 -7.87
CA LEU A 170 13.59 10.15 -7.86
C LEU A 170 12.71 10.43 -6.63
N VAL A 171 13.32 10.58 -5.46
CA VAL A 171 12.63 10.97 -4.22
C VAL A 171 11.93 12.31 -4.38
N THR A 172 12.58 13.28 -5.05
CA THR A 172 12.00 14.60 -5.32
C THR A 172 10.79 14.51 -6.23
N PHE A 173 10.87 13.76 -7.34
CA PHE A 173 9.75 13.57 -8.26
C PHE A 173 8.57 12.85 -7.61
N VAL A 174 8.83 11.77 -6.87
CA VAL A 174 7.79 11.05 -6.12
C VAL A 174 7.16 11.93 -5.04
N GLY A 175 7.96 12.74 -4.34
CA GLY A 175 7.43 13.72 -3.39
C GLY A 175 6.54 14.77 -4.08
N LYS A 176 6.91 15.22 -5.29
CA LYS A 176 6.13 16.14 -6.10
C LYS A 176 4.80 15.53 -6.55
N ILE A 177 4.81 14.32 -7.13
CA ILE A 177 3.58 13.67 -7.63
C ILE A 177 2.59 13.36 -6.50
N ILE A 178 3.07 13.01 -5.30
CA ILE A 178 2.20 12.82 -4.12
C ILE A 178 1.52 14.14 -3.73
N LYS A 179 2.26 15.26 -3.68
CA LYS A 179 1.69 16.58 -3.38
C LYS A 179 0.66 17.01 -4.43
N LEU A 180 0.94 16.77 -5.71
CA LEU A 180 0.02 17.09 -6.81
C LEU A 180 -1.26 16.25 -6.76
N ASN A 181 -1.15 14.95 -6.51
CA ASN A 181 -2.33 14.08 -6.30
C ASN A 181 -3.19 14.59 -5.14
N GLY A 182 -2.57 14.98 -4.02
CA GLY A 182 -3.29 15.57 -2.89
C GLY A 182 -4.04 16.86 -3.25
N LYS A 183 -3.44 17.75 -4.05
CA LYS A 183 -4.12 18.96 -4.55
C LYS A 183 -5.26 18.63 -5.51
N ARG A 184 -5.05 17.69 -6.45
CA ARG A 184 -6.07 17.25 -7.41
C ARG A 184 -7.32 16.75 -6.68
N ASP A 185 -7.15 15.95 -5.64
CA ASP A 185 -8.27 15.33 -4.90
C ASP A 185 -9.11 16.36 -4.12
N MET A 186 -8.56 17.54 -3.83
CA MET A 186 -9.27 18.65 -3.19
C MET A 186 -10.03 19.55 -4.18
N LEU A 187 -9.78 19.41 -5.49
CA LEU A 187 -10.38 20.26 -6.51
C LEU A 187 -11.57 19.59 -7.21
N PRO A 188 -12.66 20.32 -7.48
CA PRO A 188 -13.71 19.84 -8.37
C PRO A 188 -13.20 19.77 -9.82
N SER A 189 -13.97 19.09 -10.68
CA SER A 189 -13.72 19.08 -12.13
C SER A 189 -13.68 20.52 -12.66
N SER A 190 -12.51 20.99 -13.09
CA SER A 190 -12.25 22.38 -13.40
C SER A 190 -10.96 22.54 -14.20
N SER A 191 -10.80 23.67 -14.89
CA SER A 191 -9.54 23.99 -15.60
C SER A 191 -8.30 23.93 -14.70
N SER A 192 -8.45 24.32 -13.43
CA SER A 192 -7.38 24.20 -12.43
C SER A 192 -7.00 22.74 -12.14
N ARG A 193 -8.00 21.85 -12.08
CA ARG A 193 -7.77 20.41 -11.94
C ARG A 193 -7.08 19.84 -13.17
N ASP A 194 -7.52 20.22 -14.38
CA ASP A 194 -6.90 19.75 -15.63
C ASP A 194 -5.42 20.15 -15.74
N LYS A 195 -5.06 21.34 -15.25
CA LYS A 195 -3.65 21.77 -15.20
C LYS A 195 -2.83 20.89 -14.26
N ILE A 196 -3.35 20.56 -13.08
CA ILE A 196 -2.68 19.66 -12.13
C ILE A 196 -2.56 18.25 -12.71
N GLU A 197 -3.60 17.75 -13.40
CA GLU A 197 -3.56 16.43 -14.02
C GLU A 197 -2.49 16.33 -15.13
N ARG A 198 -2.33 17.37 -15.96
CA ARG A 198 -1.22 17.46 -16.91
C ARG A 198 0.15 17.48 -16.21
N GLU A 199 0.28 18.22 -15.10
CA GLU A 199 1.52 18.25 -14.34
C GLU A 199 1.83 16.88 -13.71
N ILE A 200 0.82 16.16 -13.22
CA ILE A 200 0.96 14.79 -12.72
C ILE A 200 1.48 13.87 -13.83
N GLN A 201 0.91 13.95 -15.03
CA GLN A 201 1.34 13.14 -16.16
C GLN A 201 2.82 13.39 -16.50
N ILE A 202 3.22 14.66 -16.62
CA ILE A 202 4.62 15.02 -16.89
C ILE A 202 5.54 14.48 -15.80
N VAL A 203 5.16 14.56 -14.53
CA VAL A 203 5.99 14.01 -13.43
C VAL A 203 6.02 12.47 -13.45
N ASP A 204 4.94 11.78 -13.81
CA ASP A 204 4.91 10.31 -13.99
C ASP A 204 5.88 9.89 -15.11
N GLU A 205 5.86 10.60 -16.24
CA GLU A 205 6.78 10.37 -17.37
C GLU A 205 8.24 10.61 -16.97
N ASN A 206 8.55 11.70 -16.26
CA ASN A 206 9.90 11.97 -15.74
C ASN A 206 10.39 10.90 -14.74
N ILE A 207 9.49 10.29 -13.98
CA ILE A 207 9.83 9.18 -13.08
C ILE A 207 10.23 7.95 -13.91
N ASP A 208 9.45 7.61 -14.93
CA ASP A 208 9.75 6.48 -15.81
C ASP A 208 11.07 6.69 -16.57
N GLU A 209 11.30 7.86 -17.14
CA GLU A 209 12.56 8.23 -17.81
C GLU A 209 13.76 8.05 -16.88
N LEU A 210 13.68 8.58 -15.66
CA LEU A 210 14.75 8.46 -14.67
C LEU A 210 15.00 7.00 -14.25
N VAL A 211 13.94 6.19 -14.18
CA VAL A 211 14.07 4.76 -13.90
C VAL A 211 14.71 4.03 -15.07
N TYR A 212 14.38 4.36 -16.32
CA TYR A 212 15.06 3.78 -17.48
C TYR A 212 16.56 4.13 -17.49
N GLU A 213 16.92 5.39 -17.23
CA GLU A 213 18.33 5.83 -17.11
C GLU A 213 19.06 5.06 -16.00
N LEU A 214 18.44 4.94 -14.82
CA LEU A 214 19.01 4.24 -13.66
C LEU A 214 19.30 2.75 -13.94
N TYR A 215 18.50 2.11 -14.79
CA TYR A 215 18.65 0.71 -15.16
C TYR A 215 19.43 0.51 -16.48
N GLY A 216 19.84 1.60 -17.14
CA GLY A 216 20.56 1.54 -18.42
C GLY A 216 19.72 1.00 -19.58
N ILE A 217 18.41 1.25 -19.57
CA ILE A 217 17.48 0.76 -20.59
C ILE A 217 17.62 1.60 -21.86
N SER A 218 17.82 0.95 -23.00
CA SER A 218 17.95 1.58 -24.32
C SER A 218 16.61 2.09 -24.87
N LYS A 219 16.65 2.94 -25.91
CA LYS A 219 15.43 3.44 -26.56
C LYS A 219 14.61 2.32 -27.20
N GLU A 220 15.28 1.34 -27.78
CA GLU A 220 14.67 0.16 -28.38
C GLU A 220 13.95 -0.68 -27.31
N GLU A 221 14.57 -0.86 -26.15
CA GLU A 221 13.96 -1.58 -25.01
C GLU A 221 12.81 -0.79 -24.38
N ILE A 222 12.92 0.54 -24.26
CA ILE A 222 11.82 1.39 -23.78
C ILE A 222 10.58 1.17 -24.64
N LYS A 223 10.73 1.13 -25.97
CA LYS A 223 9.61 0.87 -26.87
C LYS A 223 8.96 -0.49 -26.62
N ILE A 224 9.76 -1.54 -26.44
CA ILE A 224 9.27 -2.89 -26.12
C ILE A 224 8.51 -2.89 -24.78
N ILE A 225 9.04 -2.19 -23.78
CA ILE A 225 8.42 -2.06 -22.46
C ILE A 225 7.08 -1.36 -22.58
N GLU A 226 7.01 -0.23 -23.28
CA GLU A 226 5.81 0.60 -23.39
C GLU A 226 4.71 -0.05 -24.24
N ASP A 227 5.06 -0.73 -25.33
CA ASP A 227 4.12 -1.54 -26.12
C ASP A 227 3.63 -2.77 -25.34
N GLY A 228 4.42 -3.22 -24.37
CA GLY A 228 4.16 -4.40 -23.56
C GLY A 228 3.28 -4.20 -22.33
N ILE A 229 2.94 -2.96 -21.94
CA ILE A 229 2.23 -2.63 -20.68
C ILE A 229 0.80 -2.13 -20.83
#